data_AF-A0A838V278-F1
#
_entry.id   AF-A0A838V278-F1
#
_cell.length_a   1.000
_cell.length_b   1.000
_cell.length_c   1.000
_cell.angle_alpha   90.00
_cell.angle_beta   90.00
_cell.angle_gamma   90.00
#
_symmetry.space_group_name_H-M   'P 1'
#
loop_
_entity.id
_entity.type
_entity.pdbx_description
1 polymer ?
#
loop_
_entity_poly.entity_id
_entity_poly.type
_entity_poly.pdbx_seq_one_letter_code
_entity_poly.pdbx_strand_id
1 'polypeptide(L)' 'MTAEQEERHAKLLPNGGWDERLHIFRAGAEVDTFALITRRYLVVVDTMSTPELALEIMQSLARVRQGRHLVVINTHADYD' A
#
# COMPACT_ATOMS: atom_id res chain seq x y z
N MET A 1 -0.14 8.63 23.74
CA MET A 1 0.41 8.06 22.49
C MET A 1 1.79 8.65 22.30
N THR A 2 2.83 7.83 22.19
CA THR A 2 4.20 8.29 21.97
C THR A 2 4.41 8.67 20.50
N ALA A 3 5.41 9.49 20.19
CA ALA A 3 5.74 9.89 18.81
C ALA A 3 6.00 8.68 17.88
N GLU A 4 6.49 7.55 18.42
CA GLU A 4 6.63 6.28 17.70
C GLU A 4 5.30 5.67 17.22
N GLN A 5 4.18 5.99 17.87
CA GLN A 5 2.86 5.48 17.47
C GLN A 5 2.25 6.33 16.34
N GLU A 6 2.63 7.60 16.20
CA GLU A 6 2.17 8.48 15.10
C GLU A 6 2.86 8.19 13.76
N GLU A 7 4.03 7.53 13.78
CA GLU A 7 4.78 7.13 12.58
C GLU A 7 4.29 5.83 11.95
N ARG A 8 3.47 5.03 12.64
CA ARG A 8 2.98 3.71 12.18
C ARG A 8 1.61 3.76 11.51
N HIS A 9 1.40 4.71 10.61
CA HIS A 9 0.23 4.72 9.75
C HIS A 9 0.65 4.70 8.29
N ALA A 10 -0.02 3.90 7.47
CA ALA A 10 0.19 3.85 6.05
C ALA A 10 -0.40 5.11 5.38
N LYS A 11 0.48 5.97 4.85
CA LYS A 11 0.11 7.23 4.20
C LYS A 11 0.27 7.11 2.70
N LEU A 12 -0.76 7.47 1.95
CA LEU A 12 -0.67 7.65 0.50
C LEU A 12 0.24 8.83 0.20
N LEU A 13 1.32 8.58 -0.55
CA LEU A 13 2.21 9.63 -1.01
C LEU A 13 1.57 10.44 -2.14
N PRO A 14 1.78 11.77 -2.17
CA PRO A 14 1.36 12.57 -3.31
C PRO A 14 2.08 12.10 -4.57
N ASN A 15 1.37 12.06 -5.71
CA ASN A 15 1.96 11.63 -6.97
C ASN A 15 3.10 12.58 -7.38
N GLY A 16 4.32 12.05 -7.49
CA GLY A 16 5.55 12.78 -7.82
C GLY A 16 5.91 12.82 -9.31
N GLY A 17 4.97 12.50 -10.20
CA GLY A 17 5.19 12.43 -11.66
C GLY A 17 5.16 11.01 -12.24
N TRP A 18 4.70 10.03 -11.47
CA TRP A 18 4.48 8.65 -11.95
C TRP A 18 3.07 8.46 -12.51
N ASP A 19 2.84 7.33 -13.16
CA ASP A 19 1.55 6.95 -13.76
C ASP A 19 0.40 7.09 -12.75
N GLU A 20 -0.72 7.71 -13.16
CA GLU A 20 -1.86 7.98 -12.29
C GLU A 20 -2.50 6.73 -11.67
N ARG A 21 -2.26 5.56 -12.27
CA ARG A 21 -2.76 4.28 -11.77
C ARG A 21 -1.93 3.73 -10.62
N LEU A 22 -0.76 4.31 -10.34
CA LEU A 22 0.15 3.88 -9.29
C LEU A 22 -0.05 4.73 -8.04
N HIS A 23 -0.45 4.06 -6.97
CA HIS A 23 -0.51 4.62 -5.62
C HIS A 23 0.65 4.04 -4.81
N ILE A 24 1.33 4.89 -4.04
CA ILE A 24 2.48 4.50 -3.21
C ILE A 24 2.14 4.83 -1.76
N PHE A 25 2.31 3.85 -0.88
CA PHE A 25 2.06 3.99 0.55
C PHE A 25 3.37 3.89 1.33
N ARG A 26 3.52 4.73 2.36
CA ARG A 26 4.65 4.70 3.29
C ARG A 26 4.18 4.78 4.74
N ALA A 27 4.81 4.03 5.62
CA ALA A 27 4.66 4.12 7.06
C ALA A 27 6.04 4.32 7.71
N GLY A 28 6.25 5.47 8.36
CA GLY A 28 7.54 5.79 8.99
C GLY A 28 8.74 5.62 8.06
N ALA A 29 9.68 4.77 8.47
CA ALA A 29 10.90 4.42 7.74
C ALA A 29 10.82 3.06 7.01
N GLU A 30 9.63 2.44 6.92
CA GLU A 30 9.43 1.18 6.20
C GLU A 30 9.61 1.35 4.68
N VAL A 31 9.81 0.22 4.00
CA VAL A 31 9.74 0.14 2.54
C VAL A 31 8.37 0.56 2.03
N ASP A 32 8.33 1.03 0.78
CA ASP A 32 7.08 1.47 0.16
C ASP A 32 6.24 0.27 -0.31
N THR A 33 4.93 0.32 -0.06
CA THR A 33 3.98 -0.59 -0.72
C THR A 33 3.37 0.12 -1.93
N PHE A 34 3.27 -0.60 -3.04
CA PHE A 34 2.71 -0.07 -4.28
C PHE A 34 1.36 -0.70 -4.58
N ALA A 35 0.41 0.11 -5.02
CA ALA A 35 -0.87 -0.37 -5.55
C ALA A 35 -1.07 0.11 -6.98
N LEU A 36 -1.13 -0.83 -7.92
CA LEU A 36 -1.39 -0.57 -9.32
C LEU A 36 -2.83 -0.89 -9.68
N ILE A 37 -3.57 0.14 -10.09
CA ILE A 37 -4.98 0.04 -10.45
C ILE A 37 -5.10 -0.27 -11.95
N THR A 38 -5.56 -1.46 -12.28
CA THR A 38 -5.78 -1.87 -13.67
C THR A 38 -7.28 -2.02 -13.96
N ARG A 39 -7.63 -2.43 -15.19
CA ARG A 39 -9.03 -2.65 -15.56
C ARG A 39 -9.70 -3.79 -14.78
N ARG A 40 -8.99 -4.90 -14.53
CA ARG A 40 -9.55 -6.12 -13.91
C ARG A 40 -8.94 -6.47 -12.57
N TYR A 41 -7.77 -5.93 -12.28
CA TYR A 41 -6.98 -6.25 -11.11
C TYR A 41 -6.62 -4.98 -10.33
N LEU A 42 -6.66 -5.09 -9.02
CA LEU A 42 -5.88 -4.27 -8.11
C LEU A 42 -4.65 -5.09 -7.75
N VAL A 43 -3.47 -4.64 -8.18
CA VAL A 43 -2.22 -5.32 -7.86
C VAL A 43 -1.57 -4.58 -6.70
N VAL A 44 -1.28 -5.28 -5.60
CA VAL A 44 -0.53 -4.76 -4.47
C VAL A 44 0.85 -5.42 -4.48
N VAL A 45 1.90 -4.61 -4.45
CA VAL A 45 3.29 -5.06 -4.41
C VAL A 45 3.85 -4.71 -3.04
N ASP A 46 4.28 -5.75 -2.34
CA ASP A 46 4.64 -5.78 -0.92
C ASP A 46 3.47 -5.45 0.01
N THR A 47 3.56 -5.83 1.29
CA THR A 47 2.41 -5.81 2.21
C THR A 47 2.66 -5.08 3.52
N MET A 48 3.74 -4.32 3.63
CA MET A 48 4.24 -3.74 4.88
C MET A 48 4.63 -4.81 5.92
N SER A 49 5.23 -4.35 7.02
CA SER A 49 5.75 -5.22 8.08
C SER A 49 4.66 -5.86 8.97
N THR A 50 3.45 -5.28 9.01
CA THR A 50 2.35 -5.81 9.85
C THR A 50 0.99 -5.87 9.14
N PRO A 51 0.10 -6.80 9.56
CA PRO A 51 -1.26 -6.89 9.03
C PRO A 51 -2.10 -5.61 9.23
N GLU A 52 -1.84 -4.84 10.29
CA GLU A 52 -2.56 -3.59 10.58
C GLU A 52 -2.25 -2.52 9.53
N LEU A 53 -0.97 -2.38 9.15
CA LEU A 53 -0.55 -1.46 8.09
C LEU A 53 -1.11 -1.90 6.72
N ALA A 54 -1.04 -3.20 6.43
CA ALA A 54 -1.66 -3.76 5.23
C ALA A 54 -3.16 -3.44 5.17
N LEU A 55 -3.86 -3.55 6.31
CA LEU A 55 -5.29 -3.26 6.41
C LEU A 55 -5.60 -1.78 6.13
N GLU A 56 -4.79 -0.85 6.64
CA GLU A 56 -4.95 0.59 6.36
C GLU A 56 -4.83 0.90 4.86
N ILE A 57 -3.86 0.28 4.18
CA ILE A 57 -3.70 0.38 2.72
C ILE A 57 -4.96 -0.14 2.02
N MET A 58 -5.45 -1.32 2.42
CA MET A 58 -6.64 -1.91 1.82
C MET A 58 -7.91 -1.08 2.06
N GLN A 59 -8.01 -0.41 3.21
CA GLN A 59 -9.09 0.55 3.49
C GLN A 59 -8.99 1.77 2.56
N SER A 60 -7.79 2.33 2.37
CA SER A 60 -7.57 3.44 1.43
C SER A 60 -7.91 3.05 -0.02
N LEU A 61 -7.75 1.77 -0.38
CA LEU A 61 -8.01 1.26 -1.72
C LEU A 61 -9.45 0.70 -1.90
N ALA A 62 -10.30 0.74 -0.87
CA ALA A 62 -11.60 0.06 -0.89
C ALA A 62 -12.49 0.46 -2.09
N ARG A 63 -12.50 1.75 -2.45
CA ARG A 63 -13.28 2.27 -3.59
C ARG A 63 -12.74 1.74 -4.92
N VAL A 64 -11.43 1.79 -5.12
CA VAL A 64 -10.82 1.36 -6.39
C VAL A 64 -10.78 -0.16 -6.51
N ARG A 65 -10.83 -0.89 -5.39
CA ARG A 65 -10.93 -2.35 -5.37
C ARG A 65 -12.28 -2.86 -5.91
N GLN A 66 -13.36 -2.09 -5.79
CA GLN A 66 -14.69 -2.56 -6.17
C GLN A 66 -14.72 -3.03 -7.65
N GLY A 67 -15.17 -4.27 -7.86
CA GLY A 67 -15.25 -4.89 -9.19
C GLY A 67 -13.91 -5.39 -9.75
N ARG A 68 -12.82 -5.34 -8.98
CA ARG A 68 -11.48 -5.84 -9.39
C ARG A 68 -11.06 -7.03 -8.52
N HIS A 69 -10.35 -7.97 -9.12
CA HIS A 69 -9.67 -9.04 -8.38
C HIS A 69 -8.40 -8.51 -7.72
N LEU A 70 -8.08 -9.00 -6.53
CA LEU A 70 -6.85 -8.66 -5.84
C LEU A 70 -5.72 -9.60 -6.27
N VAL A 71 -4.57 -9.04 -6.61
CA VAL A 71 -3.30 -9.77 -6.80
C VAL A 71 -2.30 -9.16 -5.84
N VAL A 72 -1.58 -10.00 -5.10
CA VAL A 72 -0.53 -9.58 -4.18
C VAL A 72 0.79 -10.19 -4.66
N ILE A 73 1.84 -9.38 -4.73
CA ILE A 73 3.18 -9.77 -5.16
C ILE A 73 4.14 -9.34 -4.08
N ASN A 74 4.90 -10.29 -3.52
CA ASN A 74 6.04 -9.95 -2.68
C ASN A 74 7.28 -9.88 -3.58
N THR A 75 8.01 -8.78 -3.54
CA THR A 75 9.20 -8.54 -4.35
C THR A 75 10.33 -9.49 -3.98
N HIS A 76 10.40 -9.90 -2.72
CA HIS A 76 11.39 -10.80 -2.17
C HIS A 76 10.86 -11.53 -0.93
N ALA A 77 11.69 -12.41 -0.34
CA ALA A 77 11.34 -13.21 0.84
C ALA A 77 11.99 -12.65 2.11
N ASP A 78 11.78 -11.36 2.36
CA ASP A 78 12.07 -10.70 3.63
C ASP A 78 10.77 -10.37 4.36
N TYR A 79 10.87 -9.87 5.59
CA TYR A 79 9.71 -9.58 6.43
C TYR A 79 8.97 -8.30 6.03
N ASP A 80 9.63 -7.37 5.32
CA ASP A 80 9.10 -6.09 4.86
C ASP A 80 8.96 -5.98 3.33
#